data_AF-A0A2M7BKK9-F1
#
_entry.id   AF-A0A2M7BKK9-F1
#
_cell.length_a   1.000
_cell.length_b   1.000
_cell.length_c   1.000
_cell.angle_alpha   90.00
_cell.angle_beta   90.00
_cell.angle_gamma   90.00
#
_symmetry.space_group_name_H-M   'P 1'
#
loop_
_entity.id
_entity.type
_entity.pdbx_description
1 polymer ?
#
loop_
_entity_poly.entity_id
_entity_poly.type
_entity_poly.pdbx_seq_one_letter_code
_entity_poly.pdbx_strand_id
1 'polypeptide(L)'
;MKIVNWLLLISFGALLIYASLGLPNRGDGDAVMHREKSPAGSWGASSYYIRNAYRDAETLNMVTVILADYRGYDTLGEETVILTAGLICYLVLRKRRTNRDDKKPLKAGADAQT
;
A
#
# COMPACT_ATOMS: atom_id res chain seq x y z
N MET A 1 21.75 23.65 3.16
CA MET A 1 20.47 22.90 3.01
C MET A 1 20.50 21.52 3.68
N LYS A 2 21.55 20.70 3.52
CA LYS A 2 21.63 19.38 4.19
C LYS A 2 21.52 19.46 5.73
N ILE A 3 22.18 20.42 6.37
CA ILE A 3 22.07 20.67 7.82
C ILE A 3 20.61 20.92 8.25
N VAL A 4 19.84 21.66 7.45
CA VAL A 4 18.43 21.97 7.73
C VAL A 4 17.58 20.70 7.64
N ASN A 5 17.83 19.83 6.65
CA ASN A 5 17.15 18.55 6.55
C ASN A 5 17.46 17.63 7.75
N TRP A 6 18.71 17.59 8.19
CA TRP A 6 19.09 16.79 9.37
C TRP A 6 18.42 17.30 10.64
N LEU A 7 18.37 18.62 10.84
CA LEU A 7 17.66 19.22 11.97
C LEU A 7 16.16 18.89 11.94
N LEU A 8 15.54 18.95 10.76
CA LEU A 8 14.14 18.62 10.58
C LEU A 8 13.87 17.13 10.88
N LEU A 9 14.71 16.22 10.37
CA LEU A 9 14.58 14.78 10.63
C LEU A 9 14.77 14.44 12.11
N ILE A 10 15.75 15.05 12.78
CA ILE A 10 15.98 14.84 14.21
C ILE A 10 14.82 15.39 15.03
N SER A 11 14.34 16.59 14.70
CA SER A 11 13.18 17.19 15.37
C SER A 11 11.92 16.34 15.21
N PHE A 12 11.64 15.87 13.99
CA PHE A 12 10.49 15.00 13.71
C PHE A 12 10.64 13.63 14.40
N GLY A 13 11.83 13.03 14.37
CA GLY A 13 12.12 11.79 15.09
C GLY A 13 11.93 11.93 16.59
N ALA A 14 12.42 13.01 17.18
CA ALA A 14 12.22 13.32 18.60
C ALA A 14 10.73 13.50 18.95
N LEU A 15 9.96 14.15 18.07
CA LEU A 15 8.51 14.28 18.22
C LEU A 15 7.80 12.93 18.21
N LEU A 16 8.17 12.02 17.29
CA LEU A 16 7.60 10.67 17.24
C LEU A 16 7.95 9.85 18.48
N ILE A 17 9.18 9.95 18.98
CA ILE A 17 9.58 9.29 20.23
C ILE A 17 8.76 9.85 21.40
N TYR A 18 8.64 11.17 21.51
CA TYR A 18 7.84 11.82 22.55
C TYR A 18 6.38 11.33 22.53
N ALA A 19 5.75 11.27 21.35
CA ALA A 19 4.40 10.75 21.20
C ALA A 19 4.29 9.26 21.60
N SER A 20 5.30 8.45 21.26
CA SER A 20 5.36 7.03 21.59
C SER A 20 5.40 6.76 23.10
N LEU A 21 6.02 7.66 23.88
CA LEU A 21 6.04 7.58 25.35
C LEU A 21 4.66 7.75 25.99
N GLY A 22 3.66 8.28 25.26
CA GLY A 22 2.28 8.42 25.74
C GLY A 22 1.42 7.17 25.55
N LEU A 23 1.96 6.08 25.01
CA LEU A 23 1.22 4.84 24.81
C LEU A 23 1.06 4.04 26.13
N PRO A 24 -0.04 3.28 26.29
CA PRO A 24 -0.21 2.37 27.43
C PRO A 24 0.95 1.37 27.57
N ASN A 25 1.17 0.92 28.80
CA ASN A 25 2.18 -0.11 29.07
C ASN A 25 1.86 -1.40 28.31
N ARG A 26 2.90 -2.06 27.78
CA ARG A 26 2.75 -3.34 27.07
C ARG A 26 2.22 -4.39 28.05
N GLY A 27 1.17 -5.10 27.66
CA GLY A 27 0.56 -6.15 28.50
C GLY A 27 -0.37 -5.63 29.59
N ASP A 28 -0.67 -4.33 29.63
CA ASP A 28 -1.69 -3.77 30.51
C ASP A 28 -3.09 -4.23 30.07
N GLY A 29 -3.69 -5.16 30.83
CA GLY A 29 -5.02 -5.69 30.55
C GLY A 29 -6.14 -4.65 30.65
N ASP A 30 -5.91 -3.55 31.36
CA ASP A 30 -6.87 -2.46 31.53
C ASP A 30 -6.70 -1.35 30.49
N ALA A 31 -5.77 -1.52 29.54
CA ALA A 31 -5.56 -0.56 28.45
C ALA A 31 -6.86 -0.38 27.65
N VAL A 32 -7.10 0.86 27.20
CA VAL A 32 -8.31 1.25 26.48
C VAL A 32 -8.60 0.37 25.26
N MET A 33 -7.55 -0.17 24.61
CA MET A 33 -7.64 -1.05 23.43
C MET A 33 -8.20 -2.46 23.75
N HIS A 34 -8.10 -2.90 25.01
CA HIS A 34 -8.56 -4.22 25.47
C HIS A 34 -9.95 -4.18 26.11
N ARG A 35 -10.45 -3.00 26.47
CA ARG A 35 -11.79 -2.84 27.05
C ARG A 35 -12.87 -3.16 26.03
N GLU A 36 -13.96 -3.78 26.49
CA GLU A 36 -15.11 -4.07 25.63
C GLU A 36 -15.80 -2.83 25.10
N LYS A 37 -15.74 -1.73 25.85
CA LYS A 37 -16.33 -0.46 25.47
C LYS A 37 -15.24 0.59 25.32
N SER A 38 -15.34 1.34 24.24
CA SER A 38 -14.51 2.52 24.02
C SER A 38 -14.83 3.60 25.07
N PRO A 39 -13.95 4.59 25.26
CA PRO A 39 -14.26 5.75 26.11
C PRO A 39 -15.50 6.53 25.65
N ALA A 40 -15.92 6.36 24.40
CA ALA A 40 -17.14 6.95 23.84
C ALA A 40 -18.41 6.10 24.09
N GLY A 41 -18.32 5.00 24.84
CA GLY A 41 -19.44 4.14 25.21
C GLY A 41 -19.89 3.13 24.12
N SER A 42 -19.31 3.20 22.93
CA SER A 42 -19.51 2.21 21.86
C SER A 42 -18.72 0.92 22.12
N TRP A 43 -19.13 -0.20 21.51
CA TRP A 43 -18.35 -1.43 21.53
C TRP A 43 -16.99 -1.23 20.88
N GLY A 44 -15.92 -1.66 21.56
CA GLY A 44 -14.58 -1.66 21.01
C GLY A 44 -14.51 -2.65 19.85
N ALA A 45 -14.03 -2.19 18.68
CA ALA A 45 -14.01 -2.99 17.45
C ALA A 45 -13.27 -4.33 17.64
N SER A 46 -12.15 -4.32 18.38
CA SER A 46 -11.39 -5.53 18.72
C SER A 46 -12.24 -6.57 19.45
N SER A 47 -12.97 -6.15 20.48
CA SER A 47 -13.84 -7.02 21.28
C SER A 47 -15.02 -7.57 20.47
N TYR A 48 -15.54 -6.79 19.52
CA TYR A 48 -16.61 -7.24 18.63
C TYR A 48 -16.08 -8.30 17.65
N TYR A 49 -14.96 -8.04 16.96
CA TYR A 49 -14.38 -8.99 16.01
C TYR A 49 -14.07 -10.35 16.64
N ILE A 50 -13.51 -10.36 17.86
CA ILE A 50 -13.20 -11.61 18.57
C ILE A 50 -14.44 -12.47 18.82
N ARG A 51 -15.58 -11.84 19.12
CA ARG A 51 -16.83 -12.55 19.44
C ARG A 51 -17.66 -12.90 18.23
N ASN A 52 -17.61 -12.09 17.18
CA ASN A 52 -18.59 -12.11 16.11
C ASN A 52 -18.01 -12.53 14.75
N ALA A 53 -16.69 -12.51 14.54
CA ALA A 53 -16.11 -12.81 13.22
C ALA A 53 -16.53 -14.17 12.64
N TYR A 54 -16.54 -15.23 13.47
CA TYR A 54 -16.99 -16.54 13.01
C TYR A 54 -18.49 -16.55 12.67
N ARG A 55 -19.31 -15.88 13.50
CA ARG A 55 -20.76 -15.83 13.28
C ARG A 55 -21.12 -15.03 12.02
N ASP A 56 -20.37 -13.98 11.74
CA ASP A 56 -20.69 -13.03 10.68
C ASP A 56 -20.20 -13.50 9.30
N ALA A 57 -19.13 -14.32 9.23
CA ALA A 57 -18.52 -14.76 7.96
C ALA A 57 -18.25 -16.28 7.85
N GLU A 58 -18.56 -17.08 8.87
CA GLU A 58 -18.37 -18.55 8.92
C GLU A 58 -16.92 -19.03 8.68
N THR A 59 -15.94 -18.14 8.86
CA THR A 59 -14.51 -18.47 8.73
C THR A 59 -13.84 -18.53 10.10
N LEU A 60 -13.02 -19.56 10.32
CA LEU A 60 -12.26 -19.72 11.57
C LEU A 60 -11.13 -18.68 11.71
N ASN A 61 -10.67 -18.09 10.61
CA ASN A 61 -9.60 -17.11 10.64
C ASN A 61 -10.18 -15.69 10.73
N MET A 62 -10.23 -15.17 11.96
CA MET A 62 -10.70 -13.82 12.25
C MET A 62 -9.96 -12.74 11.45
N VAL A 63 -8.66 -12.90 11.17
CA VAL A 63 -7.88 -11.88 10.45
C VAL A 63 -8.39 -11.72 9.03
N THR A 64 -8.70 -12.83 8.34
CA THR A 64 -9.32 -12.78 7.01
C THR A 64 -10.69 -12.12 7.03
N VAL A 65 -11.51 -12.37 8.06
CA VAL A 65 -12.82 -11.70 8.21
C VAL A 65 -12.64 -10.19 8.40
N ILE A 66 -11.64 -9.78 9.19
CA ILE A 66 -11.36 -8.36 9.38
C ILE A 66 -10.93 -7.70 8.07
N LEU A 67 -10.02 -8.31 7.32
CA LEU A 67 -9.49 -7.73 6.09
C LEU A 67 -10.50 -7.76 4.93
N ALA A 68 -11.20 -8.88 4.73
CA ALA A 68 -12.09 -9.07 3.59
C ALA A 68 -13.51 -8.53 3.83
N ASP A 69 -14.08 -8.78 5.01
CA ASP A 69 -15.49 -8.44 5.30
C ASP A 69 -15.63 -7.11 6.03
N TYR A 70 -15.04 -6.96 7.22
CA TYR A 70 -15.22 -5.74 8.02
C TYR A 70 -14.47 -4.52 7.46
N ARG A 71 -13.27 -4.71 6.91
CA ARG A 71 -12.41 -3.66 6.34
C ARG A 71 -12.04 -3.93 4.88
N GLY A 72 -12.93 -4.59 4.14
CA GLY A 72 -12.74 -4.91 2.72
C GLY A 72 -12.43 -3.71 1.83
N TYR A 73 -12.92 -2.51 2.17
CA TYR A 73 -12.61 -1.29 1.43
C TYR A 73 -11.13 -0.89 1.48
N ASP A 74 -10.46 -1.11 2.62
CA ASP A 74 -9.02 -0.81 2.74
C ASP A 74 -8.22 -1.76 1.84
N THR A 75 -8.55 -3.06 1.85
CA THR A 75 -7.91 -4.08 0.99
C THR A 75 -8.23 -3.88 -0.50
N LEU A 76 -9.46 -3.50 -0.86
CA LEU A 76 -9.80 -3.13 -2.24
C LEU A 76 -8.95 -1.96 -2.74
N GLY A 77 -8.69 -0.98 -1.87
CA GLY A 77 -7.79 0.13 -2.15
C GLY A 77 -6.35 -0.34 -2.39
N GLU A 78 -5.82 -1.20 -1.51
CA GLU A 78 -4.49 -1.81 -1.66
C GLU A 78 -4.36 -2.58 -2.98
N GLU A 79 -5.33 -3.42 -3.32
CA GLU A 79 -5.36 -4.17 -4.59
C GLU A 79 -5.41 -3.22 -5.80
N THR A 80 -6.18 -2.14 -5.72
CA THR A 80 -6.26 -1.14 -6.80
C THR A 80 -4.91 -0.45 -7.03
N VAL A 81 -4.18 -0.13 -5.96
CA VAL A 81 -2.83 0.45 -6.05
C VAL A 81 -1.87 -0.54 -6.73
N ILE A 82 -1.88 -1.81 -6.31
CA ILE A 82 -1.01 -2.85 -6.90
C ILE A 82 -1.38 -3.10 -8.37
N LEU A 83 -2.67 -3.18 -8.69
CA LEU A 83 -3.15 -3.32 -10.06
C LEU A 83 -2.67 -2.16 -10.94
N THR A 84 -2.78 -0.93 -10.45
CA THR A 84 -2.34 0.27 -11.15
C THR A 84 -0.83 0.26 -11.37
N ALA A 85 -0.04 -0.08 -10.35
CA ALA A 85 1.42 -0.21 -10.47
C ALA A 85 1.80 -1.29 -11.49
N GLY A 86 1.12 -2.44 -11.47
CA GLY A 86 1.30 -3.53 -12.43
C GLY A 86 0.97 -3.10 -13.87
N LEU A 87 -0.13 -2.38 -14.07
CA LEU A 87 -0.52 -1.82 -15.37
C LEU A 87 0.51 -0.81 -15.89
N ILE A 88 1.00 0.09 -15.03
CA ILE A 88 2.05 1.06 -15.40
C ILE A 88 3.30 0.32 -15.85
N CYS A 89 3.78 -0.65 -15.07
CA CYS A 89 4.93 -1.48 -15.42
C CYS A 89 4.72 -2.18 -16.77
N TYR A 90 3.56 -2.83 -16.96
CA TYR A 90 3.23 -3.49 -18.23
C TYR A 90 3.26 -2.52 -19.42
N LEU A 91 2.66 -1.33 -19.29
CA LEU A 91 2.61 -0.33 -20.35
C LEU A 91 3.99 0.23 -20.69
N VAL A 92 4.85 0.44 -19.69
CA VAL A 92 6.24 0.91 -19.89
C VAL A 92 7.08 -0.16 -20.58
N LEU A 93 6.95 -1.43 -20.20
CA LEU A 93 7.72 -2.53 -20.78
C LEU A 93 7.17 -2.99 -22.15
N ARG A 94 5.96 -2.60 -22.53
CA ARG A 94 5.33 -2.96 -23.80
C ARG A 94 6.10 -2.33 -24.97
N LYS A 95 7.04 -3.08 -25.56
CA LYS A 95 7.75 -2.72 -26.79
C LYS A 95 6.76 -2.56 -27.94
N ARG A 96 6.53 -1.33 -28.41
CA ARG A 96 5.91 -1.10 -29.72
C ARG A 96 6.91 -1.56 -30.78
N ARG A 97 6.58 -2.59 -31.56
CA ARG A 97 7.29 -2.83 -32.83
C ARG A 97 6.97 -1.64 -33.72
N THR A 98 7.84 -0.65 -33.74
CA THR A 98 7.83 0.30 -34.86
C THR A 98 8.31 -0.51 -36.06
N ASN A 99 7.44 -0.73 -37.05
CA ASN A 99 7.85 -1.28 -38.34
C ASN A 99 8.80 -0.26 -38.94
N ARG A 100 10.09 -0.50 -38.77
CA ARG A 100 11.17 0.21 -39.46
C ARG A 100 11.56 -0.58 -40.71
N ASP A 101 10.56 -0.88 -41.52
CA ASP A 101 10.74 -1.33 -42.90
C ASP A 101 10.19 -0.19 -43.76
N ASP A 102 11.08 0.67 -44.30
CA ASP A 102 10.90 1.42 -45.56
C ASP A 102 11.97 2.48 -45.78
N LYS A 103 13.26 2.15 -45.59
CA LYS A 103 14.35 2.82 -46.30
C LYS A 103 15.41 1.80 -46.73
N LYS A 104 15.08 1.02 -47.77
CA LYS A 104 16.10 0.33 -48.57
C LYS A 104 16.91 1.41 -49.30
N PRO A 105 18.26 1.44 -49.21
CA PRO A 105 19.04 2.30 -50.08
C PRO A 105 18.97 1.74 -51.50
N LEU A 106 18.40 2.50 -52.43
CA LEU A 106 18.58 2.28 -53.86
C LEU A 106 20.06 2.53 -54.17
N LYS A 107 20.86 1.46 -54.19
CA LYS A 107 22.08 1.41 -54.99
C LYS A 107 21.74 0.73 -56.30
N ALA A 108 21.78 1.47 -57.39
CA ALA A 108 22.03 0.91 -58.71
C ALA A 108 22.99 1.88 -59.40
N GLY A 109 24.20 1.40 -59.66
CA GLY A 109 25.19 2.15 -60.43
C GLY A 109 24.67 2.42 -61.83
N ALA A 110 24.92 3.63 -62.29
CA ALA A 110 24.79 4.02 -63.68
C ALA A 110 25.83 5.10 -63.94
N ASP A 111 27.09 4.68 -64.07
CA ASP A 111 28.13 5.42 -64.77
C ASP A 111 28.93 4.37 -65.57
N ALA A 112 28.29 3.91 -66.64
CA ALA A 112 28.95 3.42 -67.84
C ALA A 112 29.02 4.61 -68.80
N GLN A 113 30.19 4.84 -69.41
CA GLN A 113 30.48 5.88 -70.42
C GLN A 113 30.53 7.30 -69.82
N THR A 114 31.61 8.09 -69.88
CA THR A 114 32.62 8.38 -70.92
C THR A 114 33.90 8.88 -70.28
#